data_AF-A0A6G3XMU6-F1
#
_entry.id   AF-A0A6G3XMU6-F1
#
_cell.length_a   1.000
_cell.length_b   1.000
_cell.length_c   1.000
_cell.angle_alpha   90.00
_cell.angle_beta   90.00
_cell.angle_gamma   90.00
#
_symmetry.space_group_name_H-M   'P 1'
#
loop_
_entity.id
_entity.type
_entity.pdbx_description
1 polymer ?
#
loop_
_entity_poly.entity_id
_entity_poly.type
_entity_poly.pdbx_seq_one_letter_code
_entity_poly.pdbx_strand_id
1 'polypeptide(L)'
;MSETLISGMLSEIPRDDRLPLSVRNVIRDHAEDEGRHHVYFRSLLAHLWPALGRVEREVVGPLIPEIVYAFLEPDYAQTAHHLRDIGLTGEQIDQVITESWPAGRVRSSVAAAAAQLTRYLREVGALADQGTLAAFEEAGLVGPVYDTPGLISTKVAE
;
A
#
# COMPACT_ATOMS: atom_id res chain seq x y z
N MET A 1 -9.76 -4.33 -0.94
CA MET A 1 -8.55 -3.69 -1.50
C MET A 1 -8.10 -2.49 -0.66
N SER A 2 -9.00 -1.58 -0.22
CA SER A 2 -8.61 -0.50 0.71
C SER A 2 -8.04 -1.03 2.03
N GLU A 3 -8.70 -2.01 2.63
CA GLU A 3 -8.33 -2.59 3.93
C GLU A 3 -6.97 -3.32 3.91
N THR A 4 -6.51 -3.79 2.75
CA THR A 4 -5.20 -4.46 2.62
C THR A 4 -4.04 -3.49 2.39
N LEU A 5 -4.32 -2.21 2.17
CA LEU A 5 -3.30 -1.21 1.84
C LEU A 5 -3.07 -0.25 3.02
N ILE A 6 -4.08 0.00 3.85
CA ILE A 6 -4.01 0.95 4.97
C ILE A 6 -3.15 0.44 6.15
N SER A 7 -3.03 -0.88 6.34
CA SER A 7 -2.35 -1.53 7.46
C SER A 7 -0.92 -1.04 7.75
N GLY A 8 -0.14 -0.74 6.70
CA GLY A 8 1.24 -0.24 6.86
C GLY A 8 1.32 1.09 7.61
N MET A 9 0.35 1.99 7.37
CA MET A 9 0.27 3.29 8.04
C MET A 9 -0.26 3.19 9.48
N LEU A 10 -1.04 2.14 9.78
CA LEU A 10 -1.67 1.94 11.09
C LEU A 10 -0.77 1.27 12.12
N SER A 11 0.43 0.83 11.75
CA SER A 11 1.33 0.13 12.67
C SER A 11 1.93 1.05 13.75
N GLU A 12 2.12 2.33 13.47
CA GLU A 12 2.76 3.29 14.38
C GLU A 12 1.78 3.90 15.40
N ILE A 13 0.51 4.07 15.02
CA ILE A 13 -0.52 4.73 15.84
C ILE A 13 -0.78 4.00 17.18
N PRO A 14 -0.89 2.65 17.23
CA PRO A 14 -1.07 1.93 18.48
C PRO A 14 0.08 2.08 19.48
N ARG A 15 1.28 2.45 19.00
CA ARG A 15 2.50 2.59 19.79
C ARG A 15 2.73 4.02 20.28
N ASP A 16 1.94 4.99 19.83
CA ASP A 16 2.08 6.39 20.22
C ASP A 16 1.38 6.68 21.56
N ASP A 17 2.18 6.76 22.63
CA ASP A 17 1.69 7.05 23.98
C ASP A 17 1.10 8.46 24.16
N ARG A 18 1.22 9.35 23.16
CA ARG A 18 0.56 10.66 23.16
C ARG A 18 -0.94 10.57 22.84
N LEU A 19 -1.39 9.45 22.26
CA LEU A 19 -2.78 9.23 21.88
C LEU A 19 -3.59 8.59 23.01
N PRO A 20 -4.90 8.89 23.12
CA PRO A 20 -5.77 8.20 24.07
C PRO A 20 -5.74 6.68 23.87
N LEU A 21 -5.72 5.94 24.98
CA LEU A 21 -5.66 4.47 24.96
C LEU A 21 -6.79 3.84 24.11
N SER A 22 -7.98 4.44 24.11
CA SER A 22 -9.10 3.98 23.29
C SER A 22 -8.81 4.05 21.79
N VAL A 23 -8.18 5.15 21.32
CA VAL A 23 -7.78 5.31 19.92
C VAL A 23 -6.76 4.25 19.55
N ARG A 24 -5.72 4.06 20.38
CA ARG A 24 -4.68 3.06 20.13
C ARG A 24 -5.23 1.64 20.09
N ASN A 25 -6.17 1.30 20.98
CA ASN A 25 -6.81 -0.01 21.02
C ASN A 25 -7.65 -0.27 19.76
N VAL A 26 -8.50 0.69 19.36
CA VAL A 26 -9.32 0.55 18.14
C VAL A 26 -8.45 0.31 16.90
N ILE A 27 -7.33 1.03 16.77
CA ILE A 27 -6.43 0.88 15.63
C ILE A 27 -5.66 -0.45 15.70
N ARG A 28 -5.27 -0.92 16.89
CA ARG A 28 -4.65 -2.25 17.05
C ARG A 28 -5.61 -3.35 16.64
N ASP A 29 -6.85 -3.29 17.13
CA ASP A 29 -7.87 -4.30 16.83
C ASP A 29 -8.17 -4.32 15.32
N HIS A 30 -8.20 -3.15 14.68
CA HIS A 30 -8.32 -3.05 13.21
C HIS A 30 -7.15 -3.71 12.47
N ALA A 31 -5.91 -3.47 12.90
CA ALA A 31 -4.73 -4.08 12.28
C ALA A 31 -4.73 -5.62 12.41
N GLU A 32 -5.26 -6.16 13.52
CA GLU A 32 -5.44 -7.61 13.68
C GLU A 32 -6.49 -8.18 12.70
N ASP A 33 -7.59 -7.45 12.46
CA ASP A 33 -8.63 -7.84 11.50
C ASP A 33 -8.14 -7.78 10.04
N GLU A 34 -7.34 -6.78 9.69
CA GLU A 34 -6.72 -6.67 8.35
C GLU A 34 -5.84 -7.89 8.03
N GLY A 35 -5.16 -8.47 9.03
CA GLY A 35 -4.42 -9.72 8.88
C GLY A 35 -5.29 -10.88 8.37
N ARG A 36 -6.54 -10.98 8.81
CA ARG A 36 -7.53 -11.97 8.31
C ARG A 36 -7.99 -11.61 6.90
N HIS A 37 -8.19 -10.33 6.62
CA HIS A 37 -8.60 -9.85 5.30
C HIS A 37 -7.55 -10.17 4.22
N HIS A 38 -6.25 -10.07 4.54
CA HIS A 38 -5.18 -10.45 3.62
C HIS A 38 -5.24 -11.92 3.18
N VAL A 39 -5.56 -12.84 4.10
CA VAL A 39 -5.71 -14.28 3.78
C VAL A 39 -6.89 -14.49 2.85
N TYR A 40 -8.02 -13.85 3.14
CA TYR A 40 -9.19 -13.89 2.27
C TYR A 40 -8.90 -13.34 0.87
N PHE A 41 -8.31 -12.14 0.77
CA PHE A 41 -8.02 -11.52 -0.53
C PHE A 41 -7.00 -12.30 -1.35
N ARG A 42 -6.00 -12.92 -0.71
CA ARG A 42 -5.08 -13.84 -1.41
C ARG A 42 -5.84 -15.00 -2.03
N SER A 43 -6.73 -15.64 -1.25
CA SER A 43 -7.54 -16.75 -1.73
C SER A 43 -8.46 -16.32 -2.87
N LEU A 44 -9.14 -15.18 -2.72
CA LEU A 44 -10.01 -14.63 -3.75
C LEU A 44 -9.24 -14.34 -5.05
N LEU A 45 -8.08 -13.68 -4.96
CA LEU A 45 -7.28 -13.33 -6.12
C LEU A 45 -6.80 -14.56 -6.90
N ALA A 46 -6.47 -15.64 -6.19
CA ALA A 46 -6.09 -16.93 -6.79
C ALA A 46 -7.22 -17.58 -7.61
N HIS A 47 -8.48 -17.23 -7.37
CA HIS A 47 -9.62 -17.68 -8.17
C HIS A 47 -10.04 -16.64 -9.22
N LEU A 48 -10.03 -15.36 -8.84
CA LEU A 48 -10.49 -14.26 -9.68
C LEU A 48 -9.59 -14.07 -10.90
N TRP A 49 -8.26 -14.00 -10.72
CA TRP A 49 -7.35 -13.71 -11.82
C TRP A 49 -7.38 -14.79 -12.92
N PRO A 50 -7.33 -16.10 -12.59
CA PRO A 50 -7.46 -17.15 -13.59
C PRO A 50 -8.83 -17.18 -14.29
N ALA A 51 -9.89 -16.69 -13.65
CA ALA A 51 -11.23 -16.64 -14.24
C ALA A 51 -11.38 -15.54 -15.30
N LEU A 52 -10.54 -14.48 -15.25
CA LEU A 52 -10.52 -13.46 -16.29
C LEU A 52 -10.01 -14.02 -17.61
N GLY A 53 -10.66 -13.65 -18.71
CA GLY A 53 -10.19 -13.89 -20.07
C GLY A 53 -8.94 -13.07 -20.40
N ARG A 54 -8.27 -13.41 -21.50
CA ARG A 54 -7.05 -12.72 -21.94
C ARG A 54 -7.23 -11.20 -22.08
N VAL A 55 -8.29 -10.78 -22.77
CA VAL A 55 -8.61 -9.36 -23.01
C VAL A 55 -8.88 -8.64 -21.69
N GLU A 56 -9.60 -9.27 -20.76
CA GLU A 56 -9.89 -8.66 -19.46
C GLU A 56 -8.62 -8.47 -18.63
N ARG A 57 -7.68 -9.43 -18.65
CA ARG A 57 -6.39 -9.28 -17.97
C ARG A 57 -5.54 -8.15 -18.57
N GLU A 58 -5.51 -8.04 -19.89
CA GLU A 58 -4.79 -6.97 -20.62
C GLU A 58 -5.36 -5.58 -20.29
N VAL A 59 -6.66 -5.48 -19.98
CA VAL A 59 -7.30 -4.23 -19.58
C VAL A 59 -7.14 -3.96 -18.08
N VAL A 60 -7.40 -4.96 -17.23
CA VAL A 60 -7.48 -4.79 -15.77
C VAL A 60 -6.09 -4.68 -15.15
N GLY A 61 -5.13 -5.50 -15.57
CA GLY A 61 -3.81 -5.56 -14.95
C GLY A 61 -3.08 -4.21 -14.91
N PRO A 62 -2.99 -3.48 -16.03
CA PRO A 62 -2.36 -2.15 -16.06
C PRO A 62 -3.04 -1.08 -15.21
N LEU A 63 -4.32 -1.25 -14.83
CA LEU A 63 -5.06 -0.28 -14.00
C LEU A 63 -4.81 -0.47 -12.50
N ILE A 64 -4.28 -1.62 -12.08
CA ILE A 64 -4.08 -1.93 -10.66
C ILE A 64 -3.14 -0.91 -9.97
N PRO A 65 -2.02 -0.46 -10.57
CA PRO A 65 -1.19 0.58 -9.98
C PRO A 65 -1.94 1.88 -9.70
N GLU A 66 -2.80 2.34 -10.62
CA GLU A 66 -3.62 3.54 -10.41
C GLU A 66 -4.55 3.37 -9.21
N ILE A 67 -5.18 2.20 -9.09
CA ILE A 67 -6.04 1.86 -7.94
C ILE A 67 -5.21 1.89 -6.65
N VAL A 68 -4.00 1.32 -6.66
CA VAL A 68 -3.11 1.31 -5.49
C VAL A 68 -2.80 2.73 -5.03
N TYR A 69 -2.42 3.61 -5.95
CA TYR A 69 -2.11 5.00 -5.65
C TYR A 69 -3.34 5.77 -5.17
N ALA A 70 -4.50 5.60 -5.81
CA ALA A 70 -5.74 6.23 -5.39
C ALA A 70 -6.16 5.89 -3.95
N PHE A 71 -5.76 4.71 -3.43
CA PHE A 71 -6.02 4.30 -2.05
C PHE A 71 -4.93 4.70 -1.05
N LEU A 72 -3.70 4.92 -1.51
CA LEU A 72 -2.54 5.05 -0.63
C LEU A 72 -1.88 6.42 -0.62
N GLU A 73 -2.08 7.23 -1.66
CA GLU A 73 -1.55 8.57 -1.65
C GLU A 73 -2.28 9.44 -0.62
N PRO A 74 -1.58 10.44 -0.06
CA PRO A 74 -2.23 11.49 0.71
C PRO A 74 -3.35 12.15 -0.11
N ASP A 75 -4.47 12.45 0.54
CA ASP A 75 -5.51 13.29 -0.06
C ASP A 75 -5.05 14.75 -0.04
N TYR A 76 -4.27 15.11 -1.05
CA TYR A 76 -3.71 16.45 -1.21
C TYR A 76 -4.81 17.51 -1.34
N ALA A 77 -5.91 17.19 -2.02
CA ALA A 77 -7.01 18.13 -2.24
C ALA A 77 -7.73 18.44 -0.92
N GLN A 78 -8.12 17.41 -0.17
CA GLN A 78 -8.76 17.58 1.14
C GLN A 78 -7.82 18.27 2.13
N THR A 79 -6.52 17.92 2.12
CA THR A 79 -5.54 18.60 2.97
C THR A 79 -5.43 20.07 2.62
N ALA A 80 -5.33 20.42 1.34
CA ALA A 80 -5.31 21.81 0.88
C ALA A 80 -6.59 22.58 1.28
N HIS A 81 -7.75 21.91 1.27
CA HIS A 81 -9.00 22.48 1.78
C HIS A 81 -8.90 22.81 3.28
N HIS A 82 -8.48 21.86 4.11
CA HIS A 82 -8.33 22.09 5.56
C HIS A 82 -7.31 23.18 5.89
N LEU A 83 -6.17 23.22 5.18
CA LEU A 83 -5.15 24.25 5.36
C LEU A 83 -5.66 25.64 4.96
N ARG A 84 -6.50 25.73 3.94
CA ARG A 84 -7.16 26.98 3.55
C ARG A 84 -8.15 27.46 4.60
N ASP A 85 -8.92 26.53 5.22
CA ASP A 85 -9.90 26.87 6.25
C ASP A 85 -9.28 27.47 7.51
N ILE A 86 -8.02 27.15 7.80
CA ILE A 86 -7.24 27.76 8.90
C ILE A 86 -6.46 29.02 8.47
N GLY A 87 -6.65 29.48 7.23
CA GLY A 87 -6.17 30.77 6.75
C GLY A 87 -4.82 30.78 6.02
N LEU A 88 -4.28 29.62 5.61
CA LEU A 88 -3.04 29.60 4.81
C LEU A 88 -3.28 30.09 3.38
N THR A 89 -2.28 30.78 2.82
CA THR A 89 -2.26 31.18 1.40
C THR A 89 -1.93 29.99 0.50
N GLY A 90 -2.19 30.11 -0.81
CA GLY A 90 -1.83 29.06 -1.78
C GLY A 90 -0.35 28.67 -1.73
N GLU A 91 0.55 29.65 -1.66
CA GLU A 91 1.99 29.40 -1.55
C GLU A 91 2.37 28.63 -0.27
N GLN A 92 1.77 28.98 0.86
CA GLN A 92 1.99 28.27 2.13
C GLN A 92 1.44 26.85 2.08
N ILE A 93 0.28 26.63 1.45
CA ILE A 93 -0.31 25.31 1.27
C ILE A 93 0.60 24.43 0.41
N ASP A 94 1.06 24.95 -0.73
CA ASP A 94 1.94 24.24 -1.64
C ASP A 94 3.26 23.86 -0.96
N GLN A 95 3.82 24.78 -0.16
CA GLN A 95 5.01 24.52 0.64
C GLN A 95 4.76 23.39 1.67
N VAL A 96 3.70 23.51 2.48
CA VAL A 96 3.37 22.53 3.53
C VAL A 96 3.16 21.14 2.93
N ILE A 97 2.41 21.03 1.84
CA ILE A 97 2.17 19.75 1.15
C ILE A 97 3.48 19.15 0.64
N THR A 98 4.30 19.94 -0.06
CA THR A 98 5.55 19.47 -0.67
C THR A 98 6.56 19.01 0.37
N GLU A 99 6.69 19.75 1.48
CA GLU A 99 7.61 19.41 2.57
C GLU A 99 7.12 18.25 3.44
N SER A 100 5.80 18.11 3.63
CA SER A 100 5.20 17.02 4.41
C SER A 100 5.23 15.69 3.67
N TRP A 101 5.02 15.73 2.35
CA TRP A 101 4.98 14.54 1.49
C TRP A 101 5.92 14.69 0.28
N PRO A 102 7.25 14.64 0.48
CA PRO A 102 8.18 14.60 -0.63
C PRO A 102 7.86 13.41 -1.54
N ALA A 103 7.78 13.64 -2.86
CA ALA A 103 7.31 12.63 -3.83
C ALA A 103 8.04 11.27 -3.72
N GLY A 104 9.35 11.29 -3.47
CA GLY A 104 10.14 10.06 -3.28
C GLY A 104 9.74 9.26 -2.03
N ARG A 105 9.37 9.94 -0.93
CA ARG A 105 8.89 9.30 0.30
C ARG A 105 7.47 8.77 0.14
N VAL A 106 6.60 9.48 -0.60
CA VAL A 106 5.27 8.97 -0.93
C VAL A 106 5.40 7.69 -1.75
N ARG A 107 6.17 7.72 -2.84
CA ARG A 107 6.42 6.54 -3.69
C ARG A 107 6.94 5.35 -2.89
N SER A 108 7.92 5.54 -2.01
CA SER A 108 8.46 4.43 -1.20
C SER A 108 7.45 3.90 -0.17
N SER A 109 6.63 4.77 0.42
CA SER A 109 5.59 4.38 1.38
C SER A 109 4.46 3.62 0.70
N VAL A 110 4.01 4.08 -0.48
CA VAL A 110 3.02 3.40 -1.31
C VAL A 110 3.54 2.02 -1.72
N ALA A 111 4.79 1.93 -2.20
CA ALA A 111 5.40 0.65 -2.59
C ALA A 111 5.51 -0.34 -1.41
N ALA A 112 5.90 0.15 -0.22
CA ALA A 112 5.98 -0.68 0.98
C ALA A 112 4.59 -1.21 1.40
N ALA A 113 3.57 -0.35 1.39
CA ALA A 113 2.20 -0.74 1.70
C ALA A 113 1.59 -1.71 0.66
N ALA A 114 1.93 -1.54 -0.62
CA ALA A 114 1.45 -2.39 -1.71
C ALA A 114 2.24 -3.70 -1.89
N ALA A 115 3.39 -3.87 -1.23
CA ALA A 115 4.32 -4.97 -1.45
C ALA A 115 3.64 -6.36 -1.38
N GLN A 116 2.73 -6.52 -0.43
CA GLN A 116 2.00 -7.78 -0.26
C GLN A 116 1.02 -8.06 -1.39
N LEU A 117 0.33 -7.05 -1.90
CA LEU A 117 -0.52 -7.16 -3.08
C LEU A 117 0.30 -7.49 -4.33
N THR A 118 1.40 -6.77 -4.55
CA THR A 118 2.33 -7.02 -5.67
C THR A 118 2.82 -8.46 -5.66
N ARG A 119 3.17 -9.00 -4.47
CA ARG A 119 3.57 -10.40 -4.32
C ARG A 119 2.47 -11.36 -4.75
N TYR A 120 1.22 -11.15 -4.31
CA TYR A 120 0.11 -12.03 -4.69
C TYR A 120 -0.24 -11.94 -6.17
N LEU A 121 -0.18 -10.75 -6.77
CA LEU A 121 -0.35 -10.57 -8.21
C LEU A 121 0.72 -11.31 -9.01
N ARG A 122 1.96 -11.35 -8.52
CA ARG A 122 3.02 -12.18 -9.08
C ARG A 122 2.72 -13.67 -8.96
N GLU A 123 2.28 -14.12 -7.79
CA GLU A 123 1.93 -15.53 -7.52
C GLU A 123 0.82 -16.06 -8.45
N VAL A 124 -0.18 -15.24 -8.78
CA VAL A 124 -1.27 -15.62 -9.71
C VAL A 124 -0.92 -15.39 -11.18
N GLY A 125 0.30 -14.92 -11.49
CA GLY A 125 0.78 -14.68 -12.86
C GLY A 125 0.26 -13.39 -13.50
N ALA A 126 -0.27 -12.44 -12.74
CA ALA A 126 -0.71 -11.15 -13.29
C ALA A 126 0.45 -10.35 -13.86
N LEU A 127 1.60 -10.36 -13.18
CA LEU A 127 2.81 -9.66 -13.64
C LEU A 127 3.55 -10.40 -14.78
N ALA A 128 3.01 -11.51 -15.30
CA ALA A 128 3.54 -12.15 -16.50
C ALA A 128 3.06 -11.46 -17.79
N ASP A 129 1.99 -10.67 -17.71
CA ASP A 129 1.54 -9.79 -18.79
C ASP A 129 2.46 -8.56 -18.89
N GLN A 130 2.90 -8.23 -20.11
CA GLN A 130 3.88 -7.15 -20.32
C GLN A 130 3.30 -5.77 -20.00
N GLY A 131 2.04 -5.52 -20.35
CA GLY A 131 1.39 -4.23 -20.06
C GLY A 131 1.24 -4.02 -18.55
N THR A 132 0.84 -5.07 -17.85
CA THR A 132 0.72 -5.07 -16.39
C THR A 132 2.07 -4.84 -15.72
N LEU A 133 3.12 -5.57 -16.13
CA LEU A 133 4.45 -5.40 -15.56
C LEU A 133 4.98 -3.97 -15.77
N ALA A 134 4.86 -3.44 -16.99
CA ALA A 134 5.32 -2.09 -17.32
C ALA A 134 4.62 -1.02 -16.45
N ALA A 135 3.30 -1.14 -16.25
CA ALA A 135 2.55 -0.22 -15.39
C ALA A 135 3.02 -0.29 -13.92
N PHE A 136 3.33 -1.48 -13.41
CA PHE A 136 3.88 -1.64 -12.06
C PHE A 136 5.30 -1.06 -11.93
N GLU A 137 6.13 -1.17 -12.96
CA GLU A 137 7.48 -0.61 -13.01
C GLU A 137 7.43 0.93 -13.03
N GLU A 138 6.60 1.52 -13.89
CA GLU A 138 6.38 2.97 -13.98
C GLU A 138 5.89 3.55 -12.65
N ALA A 139 4.95 2.85 -12.01
CA ALA A 139 4.41 3.20 -10.70
C ALA A 139 5.41 2.94 -9.55
N GLY A 140 6.56 2.31 -9.79
CA GLY A 140 7.54 1.96 -8.77
C GLY A 140 7.04 0.93 -7.74
N LEU A 141 6.06 0.10 -8.11
CA LEU A 141 5.44 -0.92 -7.25
C LEU A 141 6.12 -2.28 -7.32
N VAL A 142 7.05 -2.44 -8.25
CA VAL A 142 8.01 -3.55 -8.29
C VAL A 142 9.40 -2.97 -7.98
N GLY A 143 9.89 -3.22 -6.77
CA GLY A 143 11.27 -2.92 -6.43
C GLY A 143 12.26 -3.85 -7.15
N PRO A 144 13.57 -3.54 -7.17
CA PRO A 144 14.57 -4.57 -7.42
C PRO A 144 14.32 -5.68 -6.41
N VAL A 145 14.45 -6.94 -6.84
CA VAL A 145 14.28 -8.11 -5.98
C VAL A 145 15.25 -7.99 -4.80
N TYR A 146 14.79 -7.44 -3.68
CA TYR A 146 15.48 -7.62 -2.42
C TYR A 146 15.08 -9.02 -1.96
N ASP A 147 15.93 -9.99 -2.31
CA ASP A 147 16.03 -11.26 -1.62
C ASP A 147 15.89 -10.97 -0.12
N THR A 148 14.83 -11.48 0.49
CA THR A 148 14.72 -11.46 1.95
C THR A 148 15.54 -12.65 2.41
N PRO A 149 16.75 -12.48 3.00
CA PRO A 149 17.46 -13.63 3.55
C PRO A 149 16.64 -14.11 4.75
N GLY A 150 16.20 -15.35 4.67
CA GLY A 150 15.43 -15.99 5.71
C GLY A 150 16.10 -15.85 7.08
N LEU A 151 15.29 -15.51 8.07
CA LEU A 151 15.55 -15.93 9.44
C LEU A 151 15.73 -17.46 9.45
N ILE A 152 16.98 -17.89 9.58
CA ILE A 152 17.33 -19.14 10.22
C ILE A 152 18.49 -18.84 11.17
N SER A 153 18.12 -18.33 12.34
CA SER A 153 18.93 -18.49 13.55
C SER A 153 18.30 -19.62 14.34
N THR A 154 18.59 -20.86 13.95
CA THR A 154 18.33 -22.02 14.79
C THR A 154 19.59 -22.26 15.62
N LYS A 155 19.57 -21.80 16.87
CA LYS A 155 20.37 -22.41 17.93
C LYS A 155 19.97 -23.89 18.03
N VAL A 156 20.92 -24.82 17.86
CA VAL A 156 21.01 -26.04 18.69
C VAL A 156 22.49 -26.48 18.78
N ALA A 157 22.92 -26.64 20.04
CA ALA A 157 24.01 -27.44 20.64
C ALA A 157 25.04 -28.16 19.76
N GLU A 158 26.34 -27.94 20.04
CA GLU A 158 27.17 -28.71 21.01
C GLU A 158 28.31 -27.84 21.52
#